data_AF-A0A3D9SXZ9-F1
#
_entry.id   AF-A0A3D9SXZ9-F1
#
_cell.length_a   1.000
_cell.length_b   1.000
_cell.length_c   1.000
_cell.angle_alpha   90.00
_cell.angle_beta   90.00
_cell.angle_gamma   90.00
#
_symmetry.space_group_name_H-M   'P 1'
#
loop_
_entity.id
_entity.type
_entity.pdbx_description
1 polymer ?
#
loop_
_entity_poly.entity_id
_entity_poly.type
_entity_poly.pdbx_seq_one_letter_code
_entity_poly.pdbx_strand_id
1 'polypeptide(L)'
;MARYEIIVETGNIENSGTDADVSITLYGDAGSAGPVKLDDGRDNFENGAIDHFVLDLPAVGRLETIRIGHDNSGDKAGWFLNRVLITDPNETVEFAAYRWLATDENDGKTEVRLARR
;
A
#
# COMPACT_ATOMS: atom_id res chain seq x y z
N MET A 1 -18.50 -9.56 3.04
CA MET A 1 -17.22 -9.63 2.30
C MET A 1 -17.38 -8.85 1.00
N ALA A 2 -16.31 -8.21 0.54
CA ALA A 2 -16.20 -7.57 -0.75
C ALA A 2 -14.81 -7.87 -1.32
N ARG A 3 -14.73 -7.97 -2.64
CA ARG A 3 -13.47 -8.15 -3.36
C ARG A 3 -12.85 -6.78 -3.63
N TYR A 4 -11.58 -6.64 -3.28
CA TYR A 4 -10.77 -5.45 -3.53
C TYR A 4 -9.59 -5.82 -4.42
N GLU A 5 -9.42 -5.09 -5.53
CA GLU A 5 -8.23 -5.18 -6.37
C GLU A 5 -7.32 -4.01 -6.03
N ILE A 6 -6.10 -4.30 -5.59
CA ILE A 6 -5.14 -3.33 -5.08
C ILE A 6 -3.94 -3.34 -6.03
N ILE A 7 -3.65 -2.19 -6.63
CA ILE A 7 -2.46 -1.97 -7.44
C ILE A 7 -1.54 -1.02 -6.67
N VAL A 8 -0.32 -1.46 -6.41
CA VAL A 8 0.70 -0.67 -5.73
C VAL A 8 1.78 -0.30 -6.74
N GLU A 9 2.10 0.98 -6.84
CA GLU A 9 3.17 1.48 -7.71
C GLU A 9 4.35 1.93 -6.86
N THR A 10 5.47 1.22 -6.97
CA THR A 10 6.74 1.61 -6.38
C THR A 10 7.43 2.64 -7.28
N GLY A 11 8.09 3.63 -6.68
CA GLY A 11 8.83 4.66 -7.41
C GLY A 11 9.91 4.07 -8.30
N ASN A 12 10.23 4.76 -9.41
CA ASN A 12 11.36 4.41 -10.28
C ASN A 12 12.52 5.38 -10.04
N ILE A 13 13.07 5.34 -8.82
CA ILE A 13 14.24 6.11 -8.39
C ILE A 13 15.22 5.19 -7.65
N GLU A 14 16.50 5.55 -7.59
CA GLU A 14 17.52 4.67 -7.02
C GLU A 14 17.16 4.16 -5.61
N ASN A 15 17.26 2.83 -5.41
CA ASN A 15 16.93 2.12 -4.15
C ASN A 15 15.49 2.32 -3.64
N SER A 16 14.51 2.53 -4.53
CA SER A 16 13.11 2.71 -4.13
C SER A 16 12.35 1.44 -3.74
N GLY A 17 12.87 0.25 -4.06
CA GLY A 17 12.24 -1.03 -3.75
C GLY A 17 12.50 -1.49 -2.31
N THR A 18 11.72 -2.46 -1.83
CA THR A 18 11.85 -2.98 -0.46
C THR A 18 11.64 -4.49 -0.41
N ASP A 19 12.48 -5.17 0.37
CA ASP A 19 12.31 -6.58 0.73
C ASP A 19 11.48 -6.76 2.01
N ALA A 20 11.00 -5.66 2.62
CA ALA A 20 10.26 -5.69 3.87
C ALA A 20 8.80 -6.14 3.68
N ASP A 21 8.18 -6.65 4.74
CA ASP A 21 6.81 -7.12 4.68
C ASP A 21 5.82 -5.94 4.64
N VAL A 22 5.23 -5.68 3.46
CA VAL A 22 4.24 -4.62 3.25
C VAL A 22 2.84 -5.07 3.69
N SER A 23 2.13 -4.19 4.38
CA SER A 23 0.74 -4.42 4.80
C SER A 23 -0.15 -3.19 4.56
N ILE A 24 -1.46 -3.44 4.41
CA ILE A 24 -2.47 -2.40 4.19
C ILE A 24 -3.67 -2.55 5.12
N THR A 25 -4.27 -1.43 5.51
CA THR A 25 -5.59 -1.36 6.18
C THR A 25 -6.48 -0.39 5.41
N LEU A 26 -7.70 -0.83 5.09
CA LEU A 26 -8.74 -0.04 4.42
C LEU A 26 -9.69 0.60 5.44
N TYR A 27 -10.11 1.83 5.20
CA TYR A 27 -11.08 2.55 6.03
C TYR A 27 -12.13 3.23 5.16
N GLY A 28 -13.39 2.94 5.42
CA GLY A 28 -14.53 3.59 4.78
C GLY A 28 -15.62 3.97 5.79
N ASP A 29 -16.74 4.47 5.27
CA ASP A 29 -17.85 4.98 6.07
C ASP A 29 -18.62 3.90 6.87
N ALA A 30 -18.49 2.63 6.48
CA ALA A 30 -19.13 1.50 7.17
C ALA A 30 -18.16 0.72 8.07
N GLY A 31 -16.87 1.05 8.10
CA GLY A 31 -15.90 0.40 8.97
C GLY A 31 -14.48 0.33 8.40
N SER A 32 -13.72 -0.67 8.83
CA SER A 32 -12.33 -0.88 8.41
C SER A 32 -11.98 -2.35 8.26
N ALA A 33 -11.00 -2.66 7.42
CA ALA A 33 -10.51 -4.02 7.19
C ALA A 33 -8.97 -4.04 7.12
N GLY A 34 -8.36 -4.98 7.83
CA GLY A 34 -6.91 -5.13 7.96
C GLY A 34 -6.38 -4.91 9.39
N PRO A 35 -5.06 -4.88 9.59
CA PRO A 35 -4.01 -4.96 8.57
C PRO A 35 -3.95 -6.34 7.90
N VAL A 36 -3.63 -6.35 6.61
CA VAL A 36 -3.36 -7.58 5.82
C VAL A 36 -2.07 -7.41 5.05
N LYS A 37 -1.24 -8.46 5.03
CA LYS A 37 0.00 -8.50 4.25
C LYS A 37 -0.33 -8.54 2.74
N LEU A 38 0.43 -7.79 1.95
CA LEU A 38 0.37 -7.82 0.50
C LEU A 38 1.55 -8.67 0.00
N ASP A 39 1.25 -9.86 -0.50
CA ASP A 39 2.23 -10.83 -0.96
C ASP A 39 1.53 -11.79 -1.92
N ASP A 40 2.06 -11.93 -3.14
CA ASP A 40 1.55 -12.89 -4.12
C ASP A 40 2.56 -13.99 -4.47
N GLY A 41 3.60 -14.14 -3.65
CA GLY A 41 4.67 -15.13 -3.77
C GLY A 41 5.72 -14.78 -4.81
N ARG A 42 5.65 -13.59 -5.42
CA ARG A 42 6.68 -13.05 -6.30
C ARG A 42 7.56 -12.05 -5.54
N ASP A 43 8.56 -11.55 -6.25
CA ASP A 43 9.39 -10.45 -5.79
C ASP A 43 8.61 -9.13 -5.95
N ASN A 44 7.85 -8.78 -4.90
CA ASN A 44 6.96 -7.62 -4.91
C ASN A 44 7.68 -6.35 -4.43
N PHE A 45 7.13 -5.20 -4.80
CA PHE A 45 7.59 -3.87 -4.35
C PHE A 45 8.99 -3.48 -4.82
N GLU A 46 9.46 -4.09 -5.91
CA GLU A 46 10.73 -3.75 -6.54
C GLU A 46 10.76 -2.35 -7.15
N ASN A 47 11.98 -1.84 -7.39
CA ASN A 47 12.18 -0.54 -8.03
C ASN A 47 11.40 -0.41 -9.35
N GLY A 48 10.49 0.58 -9.42
CA GLY A 48 9.64 0.83 -10.58
C GLY A 48 8.57 -0.23 -10.84
N ALA A 49 8.35 -1.17 -9.93
CA ALA A 49 7.36 -2.24 -10.06
C ALA A 49 5.93 -1.73 -9.89
N ILE A 50 5.02 -2.45 -10.55
CA ILE A 50 3.57 -2.32 -10.38
C ILE A 50 3.05 -3.69 -9.94
N ASP A 51 2.67 -3.79 -8.67
CA ASP A 51 2.21 -5.03 -8.06
C ASP A 51 0.69 -5.05 -7.95
N HIS A 52 0.10 -6.22 -8.16
CA HIS A 52 -1.34 -6.41 -8.24
C HIS A 52 -1.79 -7.48 -7.24
N PHE A 53 -2.69 -7.10 -6.34
CA PHE A 53 -3.23 -7.99 -5.31
C PHE A 53 -4.75 -8.03 -5.39
N VAL A 54 -5.34 -9.20 -5.11
CA VAL A 54 -6.79 -9.37 -5.01
C VAL A 54 -7.11 -9.91 -3.62
N LEU A 55 -7.87 -9.15 -2.84
CA LEU A 55 -8.20 -9.49 -1.47
C LEU A 55 -9.71 -9.58 -1.26
N ASP A 56 -10.18 -10.62 -0.60
CA ASP A 56 -11.53 -10.69 -0.07
C ASP A 56 -11.53 -10.23 1.40
N LEU A 57 -12.13 -9.08 1.66
CA LEU A 57 -12.15 -8.44 2.98
C LEU A 57 -13.58 -8.10 3.43
N PRO A 58 -13.81 -7.80 4.73
CA PRO A 58 -15.04 -7.14 5.15
C PRO A 58 -15.29 -5.88 4.32
N ALA A 59 -16.55 -5.66 3.91
CA ALA A 59 -16.91 -4.48 3.14
C ALA A 59 -16.80 -3.25 4.05
N VAL A 60 -16.02 -2.25 3.64
CA VAL A 60 -15.79 -1.02 4.41
C VAL A 60 -16.75 0.12 4.05
N GLY A 61 -17.69 -0.13 3.13
CA GLY A 61 -18.55 0.92 2.57
C GLY A 61 -17.78 1.78 1.57
N ARG A 62 -18.08 3.08 1.50
CA ARG A 62 -17.36 4.02 0.64
C ARG A 62 -15.93 4.18 1.17
N LEU A 63 -14.94 3.76 0.39
CA LEU A 63 -13.54 3.86 0.78
C LEU A 63 -13.10 5.32 0.87
N GLU A 64 -12.52 5.71 2.01
CA GLU A 64 -12.13 7.11 2.30
C GLU A 64 -10.62 7.28 2.49
N THR A 65 -10.01 6.36 3.24
CA THR A 65 -8.58 6.42 3.55
C THR A 65 -7.98 5.01 3.60
N ILE A 66 -6.67 4.93 3.40
CA ILE A 66 -5.88 3.71 3.63
C ILE A 66 -4.74 4.01 4.59
N ARG A 67 -4.25 2.97 5.29
CA ARG A 67 -2.93 2.97 5.91
C ARG A 67 -2.11 1.89 5.24
N ILE A 68 -0.93 2.24 4.74
CA ILE A 68 0.00 1.31 4.10
C ILE A 68 1.41 1.55 4.65
N GLY A 69 2.17 0.49 4.82
CA GLY A 69 3.54 0.55 5.33
C GLY A 69 4.18 -0.83 5.39
N HIS A 70 5.41 -0.87 5.90
CA HIS A 70 6.20 -2.09 6.03
C HIS A 70 6.78 -2.24 7.44
N ASP A 71 7.25 -3.45 7.76
CA ASP A 71 7.74 -3.81 9.10
C ASP A 71 9.22 -3.48 9.36
N ASN A 72 9.87 -2.82 8.39
CA ASN A 72 11.29 -2.45 8.42
C ASN A 72 12.26 -3.65 8.49
N SER A 73 11.85 -4.84 8.06
CA SER A 73 12.74 -6.00 7.94
C SER A 73 13.67 -5.89 6.72
N GLY A 74 14.77 -6.66 6.74
CA GLY A 74 15.79 -6.64 5.69
C GLY A 74 16.84 -5.52 5.84
N ASP A 75 17.91 -5.61 5.05
CA ASP A 75 19.04 -4.67 5.12
C ASP A 75 18.79 -3.35 4.36
N LYS A 76 17.75 -3.31 3.51
CA LYS A 76 17.32 -2.15 2.71
C LYS A 76 15.80 -1.99 2.73
N ALA A 77 15.26 -1.72 3.91
CA ALA A 77 13.81 -1.69 4.08
C ALA A 77 13.13 -0.43 3.51
N GLY A 78 13.90 0.63 3.22
CA GLY A 78 13.34 1.89 2.74
C GLY A 78 12.59 1.74 1.43
N TRP A 79 11.39 2.29 1.36
CA TRP A 79 10.49 2.10 0.22
C TRP A 79 9.97 3.44 -0.29
N PHE A 80 10.13 3.72 -1.59
CA PHE A 80 9.49 4.88 -2.20
C PHE A 80 8.15 4.47 -2.81
N LEU A 81 7.06 4.84 -2.16
CA LEU A 81 5.71 4.58 -2.65
C LEU A 81 5.24 5.74 -3.54
N ASN A 82 4.88 5.47 -4.80
CA ASN A 82 4.22 6.46 -5.66
C ASN A 82 2.75 6.60 -5.26
N ARG A 83 1.98 5.52 -5.39
CA ARG A 83 0.53 5.52 -5.16
C ARG A 83 -0.02 4.12 -5.00
N VAL A 84 -1.26 4.06 -4.51
CA VAL A 84 -2.09 2.84 -4.49
C VAL A 84 -3.40 3.13 -5.23
N LEU A 85 -3.78 2.26 -6.16
CA LEU A 85 -5.11 2.24 -6.76
C LEU A 85 -5.91 1.10 -6.16
N ILE A 86 -7.13 1.37 -5.71
CA ILE A 86 -8.02 0.33 -5.15
C ILE A 86 -9.33 0.35 -5.90
N THR A 87 -9.68 -0.79 -6.48
CA THR A 87 -10.97 -1.02 -7.13
C THR A 87 -11.83 -1.92 -6.25
N ASP A 88 -13.02 -1.46 -5.92
CA ASP A 88 -14.10 -2.27 -5.36
C ASP A 88 -15.26 -2.38 -6.37
N PRO A 89 -16.37 -3.08 -6.07
CA PRO A 89 -17.49 -3.21 -7.03
C PRO A 89 -18.16 -1.88 -7.44
N ASN A 90 -17.94 -0.79 -6.71
CA ASN A 90 -18.59 0.50 -6.93
C ASN A 90 -17.68 1.51 -7.62
N GLU A 91 -16.39 1.56 -7.24
CA GLU A 91 -15.45 2.56 -7.75
C GLU A 91 -13.98 2.10 -7.75
N THR A 92 -13.17 2.80 -8.55
CA THR A 92 -11.71 2.80 -8.46
C THR A 92 -11.25 4.12 -7.88
N VAL A 93 -10.41 4.06 -6.84
CA VAL A 93 -9.94 5.24 -6.10
C VAL A 93 -8.41 5.26 -6.05
N GLU A 94 -7.82 6.44 -6.24
CA GLU A 94 -6.37 6.66 -6.11
C GLU A 94 -6.02 7.23 -4.73
N PHE A 95 -4.95 6.68 -4.16
CA PHE A 95 -4.28 7.15 -2.95
C PHE A 95 -2.82 7.50 -3.28
N ALA A 96 -2.55 8.79 -3.56
CA ALA A 96 -1.23 9.29 -3.89
C ALA A 96 -0.35 9.44 -2.64
N ALA A 97 0.91 8.98 -2.70
CA ALA A 97 1.88 9.11 -1.62
C ALA A 97 3.12 9.91 -2.04
N TYR A 98 3.79 9.51 -3.13
CA TYR A 98 5.01 10.07 -3.71
C TYR A 98 6.07 10.42 -2.67
N ARG A 99 6.42 9.44 -1.83
CA ARG A 99 7.31 9.66 -0.69
C ARG A 99 8.04 8.39 -0.28
N TRP A 100 9.20 8.58 0.34
CA TRP A 100 9.86 7.56 1.14
C TRP A 100 9.03 7.21 2.38
N LEU A 101 8.95 5.91 2.61
CA LEU A 101 8.63 5.24 3.85
C LEU A 101 9.91 4.53 4.30
N ALA A 102 10.70 5.18 5.15
CA ALA A 102 11.97 4.68 5.63
C ALA A 102 12.35 5.39 6.93
N THR A 103 13.19 4.78 7.75
CA THR A 103 13.61 5.36 9.04
C THR A 103 14.66 6.48 8.89
N ASP A 104 15.33 6.53 7.75
CA ASP A 104 16.43 7.45 7.44
C ASP A 104 16.09 8.49 6.35
N GLU A 105 14.89 8.40 5.75
CA GLU A 105 14.39 9.32 4.72
C GLU A 105 13.10 10.03 5.16
N ASN A 106 12.78 11.16 4.50
CA ASN A 106 11.58 11.96 4.75
C ASN A 106 11.29 12.28 6.23
N ASP A 107 10.23 11.71 6.82
CA ASP A 107 9.81 11.93 8.21
C ASP A 107 10.20 10.78 9.15
N GLY A 108 11.04 9.85 8.68
CA GLY A 108 11.52 8.71 9.45
C GLY A 108 10.45 7.65 9.73
N LYS A 109 9.30 7.68 9.02
CA LYS A 109 8.21 6.71 9.20
C LYS A 109 8.21 5.66 8.10
N THR A 110 7.87 4.44 8.47
CA THR A 110 7.72 3.28 7.57
C THR A 110 6.26 3.00 7.19
N GLU A 111 5.34 3.88 7.59
CA GLU A 111 3.93 3.80 7.26
C GLU A 111 3.33 5.21 7.03
N VAL A 112 2.25 5.25 6.24
CA VAL A 112 1.51 6.49 5.98
C VAL A 112 0.02 6.23 5.88
N ARG A 113 -0.78 7.20 6.34
CA ARG A 113 -2.23 7.25 6.10
C ARG A 113 -2.52 8.17 4.92
N LEU A 114 -3.18 7.65 3.89
CA LEU A 114 -3.50 8.36 2.66
C LEU A 114 -5.01 8.54 2.53
N ALA A 115 -5.43 9.71 2.06
CA ALA A 115 -6.83 9.99 1.76
C ALA A 115 -7.10 9.83 0.26
N ARG A 116 -8.33 9.46 -0.06
CA ARG A 116 -8.78 9.41 -1.45
C ARG A 116 -8.60 10.77 -2.13
N ARG A 117 -8.19 10.77 -3.40
CA ARG A 117 -8.30 11.93 -4.27
C ARG A 117 -9.69 12.08 -4.88
#